data_AF-A0A953MA44-F1
#
_entry.id   AF-A0A953MA44-F1
#
_cell.length_a   1.000
_cell.length_b   1.000
_cell.length_c   1.000
_cell.angle_alpha   90.00
_cell.angle_beta   90.00
_cell.angle_gamma   90.00
#
_symmetry.space_group_name_H-M   'P 1'
#
loop_
_entity.id
_entity.type
_entity.pdbx_description
1 polymer ?
#
loop_
_entity_poly.entity_id
_entity_poly.type
_entity_poly.pdbx_seq_one_letter_code
_entity_poly.pdbx_strand_id
1 'polypeptide(L)'
;MRKTKIYLFLFIAVITAVVIYLLSNNPVKKSIDTFPPDNKSKEITPVNVDTLESKVDSTETEVKFVPPSFSGENEFGLMEGYDVLTVFLPDLIDNYEEIGEVRFFVRQSRLPVQLLPNGNLKIFPIDDDWCGKDTISFGVINQIQDYYIHKIYVDITPVNDPPKFYNLPAYLEFDEDKSLDDFRLIDFVIDIDTESSYLVFDFEKSNELTITQIGNGVFSISSKNENWYGCDTIQFFVSDDSVNFISQKVEVNVNPVNDPPIVYPISSQTIFTNQNFSPVHLDDFVKDPDNDKIKWLITGSKFITSEITSENIALFEYPEVWRGSDTLIFIAEDKGGLKATTSAVFTVKELEFWDKQPQKDIKTLASMAVEDAVSLVITPYRWDAEDWFIFAGVLGGTAALFSLDKEIRKIGMRNSHLKDTPLIEAGELFGRGSTAYLISGAVVGAGLIAQNKKILLIGLELFESYWVANTMTSTLKGLFGRSRPYASEDNFDFYWTDYEGSGQRALPSGHATVAFSMSSVLAAHVDEWYWKAAFFTPAVLTVSQRIISNSHWISDTFFGAAIGYFIGTYFVNRHKGALDDTWVIGVDPMGRLNIVYNLN
;
A
#
# COMPACT_ATOMS: atom_id res chain seq x y z
N MET A 1 10.18 -64.10 20.00
CA MET A 1 9.12 -63.09 20.14
C MET A 1 7.97 -63.37 19.16
N ARG A 2 6.91 -64.08 19.60
CA ARG A 2 5.61 -64.23 18.90
C ARG A 2 4.55 -64.49 19.98
N LYS A 3 3.37 -63.87 19.84
CA LYS A 3 2.51 -63.41 20.96
C LYS A 3 3.23 -62.26 21.72
N THR A 4 2.62 -61.12 22.02
CA THR A 4 1.19 -60.74 22.01
C THR A 4 0.97 -59.49 21.16
N LYS A 5 0.08 -59.53 20.16
CA LYS A 5 -0.20 -58.39 19.24
C LYS A 5 -1.60 -57.75 19.39
N ILE A 6 -2.43 -58.23 20.33
CA ILE A 6 -3.84 -57.83 20.42
C ILE A 6 -4.01 -56.45 21.08
N TYR A 7 -3.32 -56.19 22.21
CA TYR A 7 -3.37 -54.89 22.90
C TYR A 7 -2.79 -53.73 22.07
N LEU A 8 -1.80 -54.02 21.21
CA LEU A 8 -1.18 -53.04 20.31
C LEU A 8 -2.19 -52.41 19.33
N PHE A 9 -3.16 -53.18 18.84
CA PHE A 9 -4.11 -52.72 17.83
C PHE A 9 -5.14 -51.73 18.42
N LEU A 10 -5.66 -52.05 19.60
CA LEU A 10 -6.57 -51.17 20.35
C LEU A 10 -5.88 -49.87 20.79
N PHE A 11 -4.59 -49.93 21.16
CA PHE A 11 -3.86 -48.75 21.56
C PHE A 11 -3.59 -47.77 20.40
N ILE A 12 -3.16 -48.28 19.25
CA ILE A 12 -2.93 -47.46 18.03
C ILE A 12 -4.24 -46.85 17.53
N ALA A 13 -5.36 -47.57 17.60
CA ALA A 13 -6.67 -47.07 17.17
C ALA A 13 -7.12 -45.80 17.95
N VAL A 14 -6.87 -45.75 19.26
CA VAL A 14 -7.25 -44.59 20.11
C VAL A 14 -6.46 -43.34 19.72
N ILE A 15 -5.14 -43.44 19.53
CA ILE A 15 -4.31 -42.30 19.10
C ILE A 15 -4.73 -41.81 17.71
N THR A 16 -5.00 -42.74 16.79
CA THR A 16 -5.40 -42.41 15.41
C THR A 16 -6.69 -41.57 15.39
N ALA A 17 -7.67 -41.90 16.24
CA ALA A 17 -8.92 -41.16 16.33
C ALA A 17 -8.74 -39.72 16.86
N VAL A 18 -7.85 -39.51 17.84
CA VAL A 18 -7.55 -38.18 18.40
C VAL A 18 -6.88 -37.28 17.36
N VAL A 19 -5.92 -37.80 16.58
CA VAL A 19 -5.22 -37.04 15.54
C VAL A 19 -6.19 -36.58 14.44
N ILE A 20 -7.11 -37.44 14.00
CA ILE A 20 -8.11 -37.09 12.97
C ILE A 20 -9.03 -35.96 13.44
N TYR A 21 -9.48 -36.00 14.70
CA TYR A 21 -10.37 -34.97 15.28
C TYR A 21 -9.73 -33.58 15.38
N LEU A 22 -8.41 -33.51 15.60
CA LEU A 22 -7.68 -32.25 15.71
C LEU A 22 -7.38 -31.59 14.35
N LEU A 23 -7.38 -32.36 13.26
CA LEU A 23 -7.02 -31.89 11.92
C LEU A 23 -8.20 -31.34 11.09
N SER A 24 -9.46 -31.59 11.48
CA SER A 24 -10.63 -31.25 10.64
C SER A 24 -11.12 -29.80 10.73
N ASN A 25 -10.64 -29.00 11.68
CA ASN A 25 -11.37 -27.82 12.17
C ASN A 25 -10.69 -26.45 11.90
N ASN A 26 -9.95 -26.27 10.80
CA ASN A 26 -9.34 -24.97 10.46
C ASN A 26 -9.11 -24.71 8.95
N PRO A 27 -9.95 -23.88 8.30
CA PRO A 27 -9.63 -23.23 7.03
C PRO A 27 -9.86 -21.70 7.05
N VAL A 28 -8.95 -20.89 6.48
CA VAL A 28 -9.07 -19.41 6.45
C VAL A 28 -8.55 -18.82 5.13
N LYS A 29 -9.38 -17.97 4.48
CA LYS A 29 -9.07 -17.07 3.33
C LYS A 29 -8.77 -17.80 1.99
N LYS A 30 -8.82 -17.14 0.81
CA LYS A 30 -8.77 -15.69 0.49
C LYS A 30 -9.72 -15.30 -0.68
N SER A 31 -9.84 -14.00 -0.93
CA SER A 31 -10.76 -13.30 -1.86
C SER A 31 -10.12 -12.89 -3.20
N ILE A 32 -10.93 -12.40 -4.16
CA ILE A 32 -10.78 -11.13 -4.94
C ILE A 32 -11.85 -11.00 -6.05
N ASP A 33 -12.29 -9.77 -6.35
CA ASP A 33 -13.28 -9.39 -7.39
C ASP A 33 -12.66 -8.74 -8.64
N THR A 34 -13.38 -8.70 -9.77
CA THR A 34 -13.16 -7.77 -10.92
C THR A 34 -14.45 -7.52 -11.73
N PHE A 35 -14.59 -6.35 -12.38
CA PHE A 35 -15.73 -5.94 -13.23
C PHE A 35 -15.30 -5.56 -14.67
N PRO A 36 -16.22 -5.54 -15.68
CA PRO A 36 -15.92 -5.21 -17.10
C PRO A 36 -16.55 -3.88 -17.62
N PRO A 37 -16.08 -3.35 -18.78
CA PRO A 37 -16.75 -2.30 -19.57
C PRO A 37 -17.09 -2.71 -21.04
N ASP A 38 -17.87 -1.90 -21.78
CA ASP A 38 -18.30 -2.12 -23.19
C ASP A 38 -18.47 -0.78 -24.00
N ASN A 39 -18.81 -0.82 -25.30
CA ASN A 39 -18.35 0.12 -26.36
C ASN A 39 -19.44 0.71 -27.35
N LYS A 40 -19.27 1.91 -27.99
CA LYS A 40 -19.80 2.40 -29.34
C LYS A 40 -19.62 3.91 -29.71
N SER A 41 -20.02 4.38 -30.93
CA SER A 41 -19.50 5.59 -31.66
C SER A 41 -20.37 6.33 -32.75
N LYS A 42 -20.16 7.67 -32.94
CA LYS A 42 -20.21 8.65 -34.14
C LYS A 42 -21.35 8.75 -35.24
N GLU A 43 -21.67 10.00 -35.72
CA GLU A 43 -21.78 10.53 -37.16
C GLU A 43 -22.48 11.96 -37.39
N ILE A 44 -22.52 12.60 -38.60
CA ILE A 44 -22.53 14.11 -38.90
C ILE A 44 -23.21 14.66 -40.27
N THR A 45 -23.52 16.01 -40.44
CA THR A 45 -23.75 16.96 -41.67
C THR A 45 -25.12 17.14 -42.47
N PRO A 46 -25.42 18.14 -43.42
CA PRO A 46 -25.23 19.65 -43.64
C PRO A 46 -26.46 20.53 -44.23
N VAL A 47 -26.29 21.66 -45.03
CA VAL A 47 -27.18 22.92 -45.25
C VAL A 47 -27.18 23.65 -46.69
N ASN A 48 -28.16 24.55 -47.14
CA ASN A 48 -28.02 25.81 -48.06
C ASN A 48 -29.31 26.72 -48.48
N VAL A 49 -29.20 28.00 -49.04
CA VAL A 49 -30.24 29.01 -49.62
C VAL A 49 -29.72 30.13 -50.67
N ASP A 50 -30.53 31.07 -51.31
CA ASP A 50 -30.38 31.82 -52.67
C ASP A 50 -30.41 33.45 -52.85
N THR A 51 -30.67 34.08 -54.08
CA THR A 51 -30.39 35.54 -54.60
C THR A 51 -31.38 36.18 -55.72
N LEU A 52 -31.38 37.35 -56.50
CA LEU A 52 -30.68 38.72 -56.79
C LEU A 52 -31.39 39.75 -57.86
N GLU A 53 -30.77 40.90 -58.32
CA GLU A 53 -31.01 41.96 -59.46
C GLU A 53 -31.96 43.27 -59.32
N SER A 54 -32.03 44.40 -60.16
CA SER A 54 -31.10 45.38 -60.91
C SER A 54 -31.74 46.58 -61.80
N LYS A 55 -30.95 47.61 -62.33
CA LYS A 55 -31.08 48.57 -63.58
C LYS A 55 -31.95 49.91 -63.60
N VAL A 56 -31.97 50.99 -64.49
CA VAL A 56 -31.26 51.77 -65.66
C VAL A 56 -32.06 53.15 -66.00
N ASP A 57 -31.92 54.25 -66.85
CA ASP A 57 -31.31 54.88 -68.14
C ASP A 57 -31.38 56.50 -68.11
N SER A 58 -31.24 57.55 -69.03
CA SER A 58 -30.84 58.05 -70.45
C SER A 58 -31.08 59.66 -70.59
N THR A 59 -30.93 60.61 -71.59
CA THR A 59 -30.05 61.23 -72.73
C THR A 59 -30.57 62.74 -73.07
N GLU A 60 -30.28 63.72 -74.01
CA GLU A 60 -29.51 64.14 -75.28
C GLU A 60 -29.65 65.72 -75.67
N THR A 61 -28.86 66.43 -76.57
CA THR A 61 -29.19 67.56 -77.63
C THR A 61 -28.30 68.87 -77.95
N GLU A 62 -28.21 69.33 -79.26
CA GLU A 62 -27.79 70.62 -80.05
C GLU A 62 -26.45 71.46 -79.93
N VAL A 63 -25.70 71.58 -81.06
CA VAL A 63 -24.37 72.26 -81.23
C VAL A 63 -24.30 73.80 -81.27
N LYS A 64 -23.42 74.35 -80.43
CA LYS A 64 -23.05 75.79 -80.32
C LYS A 64 -21.56 75.88 -79.90
N PHE A 65 -20.84 77.00 -80.09
CA PHE A 65 -19.53 77.12 -79.38
C PHE A 65 -19.77 77.44 -77.90
N VAL A 66 -20.15 76.38 -77.18
CA VAL A 66 -20.25 76.34 -75.74
C VAL A 66 -18.82 76.32 -75.19
N PRO A 67 -18.42 77.23 -74.27
CA PRO A 67 -17.16 77.06 -73.55
C PRO A 67 -17.24 75.72 -72.81
N PRO A 68 -16.21 74.86 -72.87
CA PRO A 68 -16.32 73.45 -72.47
C PRO A 68 -16.97 73.32 -71.09
N SER A 69 -18.14 72.68 -71.06
CA SER A 69 -18.86 72.38 -69.84
C SER A 69 -18.50 70.97 -69.39
N PHE A 70 -18.46 70.78 -68.08
CA PHE A 70 -17.99 69.54 -67.47
C PHE A 70 -19.04 69.07 -66.45
N SER A 71 -19.85 68.08 -66.81
CA SER A 71 -20.87 67.43 -65.95
C SER A 71 -20.64 65.93 -65.75
N GLY A 72 -19.66 65.33 -66.45
CA GLY A 72 -19.20 63.96 -66.19
C GLY A 72 -18.63 63.75 -64.78
N GLU A 73 -18.37 62.50 -64.41
CA GLU A 73 -17.87 62.16 -63.07
C GLU A 73 -16.50 62.81 -62.80
N ASN A 74 -16.47 63.71 -61.82
CA ASN A 74 -15.27 64.47 -61.45
C ASN A 74 -14.58 63.94 -60.18
N GLU A 75 -15.10 62.85 -59.61
CA GLU A 75 -14.57 62.18 -58.42
C GLU A 75 -14.37 60.71 -58.77
N PHE A 76 -13.12 60.25 -58.79
CA PHE A 76 -12.75 58.87 -59.13
C PHE A 76 -12.28 58.13 -57.88
N GLY A 77 -13.07 57.16 -57.44
CA GLY A 77 -12.68 56.22 -56.39
C GLY A 77 -11.78 55.12 -56.94
N LEU A 78 -10.68 54.83 -56.25
CA LEU A 78 -9.84 53.66 -56.45
C LEU A 78 -9.64 52.94 -55.12
N MET A 79 -9.23 51.68 -55.20
CA MET A 79 -8.62 50.95 -54.10
C MET A 79 -7.11 50.93 -54.29
N GLU A 80 -6.38 50.96 -53.17
CA GLU A 80 -4.95 50.72 -53.07
C GLU A 80 -4.54 49.38 -53.73
N GLY A 81 -3.32 49.31 -54.29
CA GLY A 81 -2.86 48.15 -55.06
C GLY A 81 -3.51 47.88 -56.44
N TYR A 82 -4.41 48.73 -56.96
CA TYR A 82 -5.05 48.52 -58.27
C TYR A 82 -4.31 49.16 -59.47
N ASP A 83 -4.39 48.46 -60.61
CA ASP A 83 -3.66 48.76 -61.84
C ASP A 83 -4.22 49.98 -62.62
N VAL A 84 -3.45 51.07 -62.66
CA VAL A 84 -3.52 52.24 -63.57
C VAL A 84 -4.91 52.68 -64.08
N LEU A 85 -5.58 53.55 -63.30
CA LEU A 85 -6.80 54.25 -63.73
C LEU A 85 -6.60 54.98 -65.06
N THR A 86 -7.51 54.75 -66.00
CA THR A 86 -7.55 55.45 -67.31
C THR A 86 -8.80 56.30 -67.39
N VAL A 87 -8.64 57.62 -67.20
CA VAL A 87 -9.73 58.60 -67.34
C VAL A 87 -9.82 59.06 -68.79
N PHE A 88 -11.01 58.98 -69.36
CA PHE A 88 -11.30 59.42 -70.71
C PHE A 88 -11.68 60.91 -70.66
N LEU A 89 -10.68 61.81 -70.76
CA LEU A 89 -10.91 63.26 -70.68
C LEU A 89 -11.92 63.82 -71.71
N PRO A 90 -12.10 63.23 -72.92
CA PRO A 90 -13.21 63.59 -73.81
C PRO A 90 -14.59 63.45 -73.16
N ASP A 91 -14.83 62.35 -72.43
CA ASP A 91 -16.13 61.98 -71.86
C ASP A 91 -16.51 62.87 -70.66
N LEU A 92 -15.56 63.67 -70.16
CA LEU A 92 -15.79 64.68 -69.11
C LEU A 92 -16.25 66.04 -69.65
N ILE A 93 -16.35 66.20 -70.97
CA ILE A 93 -16.75 67.46 -71.62
C ILE A 93 -18.09 67.24 -72.33
N ASP A 94 -19.17 67.79 -71.78
CA ASP A 94 -20.55 67.50 -72.23
C ASP A 94 -20.77 67.85 -73.70
N ASN A 95 -20.03 68.86 -74.17
CA ASN A 95 -20.08 69.44 -75.50
C ASN A 95 -18.82 69.09 -76.32
N TYR A 96 -18.20 67.93 -76.10
CA TYR A 96 -16.94 67.54 -76.75
C TYR A 96 -17.02 67.51 -78.29
N GLU A 97 -18.13 67.04 -78.85
CA GLU A 97 -18.34 67.05 -80.32
C GLU A 97 -18.55 68.47 -80.88
N GLU A 98 -18.81 69.46 -80.02
CA GLU A 98 -19.15 70.84 -80.42
C GLU A 98 -17.94 71.77 -80.55
N ILE A 99 -16.83 71.43 -79.88
CA ILE A 99 -15.66 72.30 -79.69
C ILE A 99 -14.51 72.05 -80.68
N GLY A 100 -14.60 70.99 -81.49
CA GLY A 100 -13.61 70.64 -82.52
C GLY A 100 -12.32 70.03 -81.95
N GLU A 101 -11.23 70.08 -82.72
CA GLU A 101 -9.93 69.55 -82.25
C GLU A 101 -9.39 70.36 -81.06
N VAL A 102 -9.42 69.76 -79.88
CA VAL A 102 -8.81 70.30 -78.66
C VAL A 102 -7.51 69.60 -78.30
N ARG A 103 -6.64 70.29 -77.54
CA ARG A 103 -5.44 69.69 -76.95
C ARG A 103 -5.52 69.73 -75.44
N PHE A 104 -5.38 68.56 -74.83
CA PHE A 104 -5.26 68.40 -73.40
C PHE A 104 -3.83 68.67 -72.92
N PHE A 105 -3.70 69.16 -71.69
CA PHE A 105 -2.43 69.20 -70.94
C PHE A 105 -2.70 69.02 -69.45
N VAL A 106 -1.78 68.40 -68.70
CA VAL A 106 -1.87 68.40 -67.23
C VAL A 106 -1.11 69.59 -66.67
N ARG A 107 -1.69 70.29 -65.69
CA ARG A 107 -1.09 71.46 -65.03
C ARG A 107 -0.54 71.15 -63.64
N GLN A 108 -1.22 70.28 -62.89
CA GLN A 108 -0.86 69.93 -61.51
C GLN A 108 -1.47 68.58 -61.11
N SER A 109 -0.66 67.71 -60.50
CA SER A 109 -1.03 66.47 -59.80
C SER A 109 0.12 66.08 -58.87
N ARG A 110 -0.14 65.25 -57.87
CA ARG A 110 0.85 64.54 -57.06
C ARG A 110 1.08 63.11 -57.56
N LEU A 111 0.03 62.47 -58.05
CA LEU A 111 0.10 61.14 -58.67
C LEU A 111 0.92 61.21 -59.98
N PRO A 112 1.69 60.17 -60.34
CA PRO A 112 2.30 60.08 -61.66
C PRO A 112 1.20 59.97 -62.72
N VAL A 113 1.32 60.75 -63.81
CA VAL A 113 0.30 60.81 -64.86
C VAL A 113 0.90 60.80 -66.26
N GLN A 114 0.24 60.09 -67.17
CA GLN A 114 0.58 60.02 -68.59
C GLN A 114 -0.63 60.41 -69.43
N LEU A 115 -0.52 61.56 -70.12
CA LEU A 115 -1.48 61.92 -71.16
C LEU A 115 -1.19 61.11 -72.43
N LEU A 116 -2.19 60.42 -72.95
CA LEU A 116 -2.11 59.60 -74.16
C LEU A 116 -2.46 60.40 -75.43
N PRO A 117 -1.98 59.99 -76.62
CA PRO A 117 -2.21 60.73 -77.86
C PRO A 117 -3.68 60.87 -78.30
N ASN A 118 -4.59 60.07 -77.73
CA ASN A 118 -6.04 60.13 -77.95
C ASN A 118 -6.78 61.07 -76.97
N GLY A 119 -6.06 61.75 -76.07
CA GLY A 119 -6.65 62.63 -75.06
C GLY A 119 -6.92 61.96 -73.70
N ASN A 120 -6.82 60.63 -73.59
CA ASN A 120 -7.01 59.93 -72.31
C ASN A 120 -5.88 60.23 -71.33
N LEU A 121 -6.20 60.26 -70.04
CA LEU A 121 -5.25 60.39 -68.96
C LEU A 121 -5.08 59.04 -68.25
N LYS A 122 -3.88 58.47 -68.27
CA LYS A 122 -3.50 57.39 -67.36
C LYS A 122 -2.95 57.99 -66.06
N ILE A 123 -3.47 57.52 -64.93
CA ILE A 123 -3.09 57.90 -63.58
C ILE A 123 -2.55 56.63 -62.92
N PHE A 124 -1.35 56.72 -62.36
CA PHE A 124 -0.67 55.63 -61.69
C PHE A 124 -0.72 55.87 -60.17
N PRO A 125 -0.71 54.81 -59.34
CA PRO A 125 -0.37 54.96 -57.92
C PRO A 125 1.08 55.49 -57.77
N ILE A 126 1.43 55.98 -56.58
CA ILE A 126 2.79 56.47 -56.26
C ILE A 126 3.71 55.28 -55.96
N ASP A 127 3.21 54.38 -55.12
CA ASP A 127 3.67 53.03 -54.80
C ASP A 127 2.43 52.19 -54.46
N ASP A 128 2.59 50.88 -54.26
CA ASP A 128 1.47 49.95 -54.08
C ASP A 128 0.69 50.21 -52.75
N ASP A 129 1.36 50.84 -51.78
CA ASP A 129 0.92 51.08 -50.39
C ASP A 129 0.49 52.56 -50.17
N TRP A 130 0.04 53.27 -51.22
CA TRP A 130 -0.37 54.68 -51.12
C TRP A 130 -1.89 54.89 -51.24
N CYS A 131 -2.51 55.28 -50.13
CA CYS A 131 -3.88 55.79 -50.05
C CYS A 131 -3.95 57.32 -49.87
N GLY A 132 -5.08 57.91 -50.26
CA GLY A 132 -5.37 59.33 -50.06
C GLY A 132 -5.95 60.06 -51.28
N LYS A 133 -6.10 61.38 -51.12
CA LYS A 133 -6.75 62.26 -52.11
C LYS A 133 -5.76 63.12 -52.89
N ASP A 134 -5.84 63.11 -54.22
CA ASP A 134 -5.19 64.09 -55.11
C ASP A 134 -6.22 64.92 -55.89
N THR A 135 -5.80 66.08 -56.41
CA THR A 135 -6.63 66.96 -57.23
C THR A 135 -5.91 67.28 -58.53
N ILE A 136 -6.21 66.50 -59.56
CA ILE A 136 -5.56 66.60 -60.86
C ILE A 136 -6.21 67.73 -61.64
N SER A 137 -5.45 68.79 -61.89
CA SER A 137 -5.86 69.92 -62.70
C SER A 137 -5.39 69.73 -64.13
N PHE A 138 -6.30 69.41 -65.05
CA PHE A 138 -6.03 69.36 -66.49
C PHE A 138 -6.58 70.60 -67.19
N GLY A 139 -6.00 70.94 -68.34
CA GLY A 139 -6.46 72.02 -69.17
C GLY A 139 -6.76 71.59 -70.60
N VAL A 140 -7.72 72.27 -71.20
CA VAL A 140 -8.20 72.06 -72.57
C VAL A 140 -7.89 73.33 -73.36
N ILE A 141 -7.12 73.22 -74.44
CA ILE A 141 -6.76 74.34 -75.33
C ILE A 141 -7.53 74.18 -76.64
N ASN A 142 -8.27 75.22 -77.04
CA ASN A 142 -8.97 75.28 -78.33
C ASN A 142 -8.02 75.71 -79.48
N GLN A 143 -8.51 75.67 -80.73
CA GLN A 143 -7.72 76.10 -81.90
C GLN A 143 -7.35 77.61 -81.91
N ILE A 144 -7.90 78.41 -80.98
CA ILE A 144 -7.71 79.87 -80.86
C ILE A 144 -6.75 80.23 -79.70
N GLN A 145 -6.26 79.23 -78.96
CA GLN A 145 -5.38 79.33 -77.78
C GLN A 145 -6.04 79.79 -76.47
N ASP A 146 -7.37 79.85 -76.39
CA ASP A 146 -8.05 79.94 -75.09
C ASP A 146 -7.83 78.62 -74.34
N TYR A 147 -7.53 78.71 -73.04
CA TYR A 147 -7.35 77.56 -72.17
C TYR A 147 -8.40 77.56 -71.05
N TYR A 148 -9.10 76.43 -70.93
CA TYR A 148 -10.00 76.15 -69.81
C TYR A 148 -9.29 75.17 -68.89
N ILE A 149 -9.45 75.33 -67.57
CA ILE A 149 -8.84 74.43 -66.57
C ILE A 149 -9.95 73.79 -65.78
N HIS A 150 -9.97 72.46 -65.79
CA HIS A 150 -10.89 71.64 -65.02
C HIS A 150 -10.13 70.84 -63.96
N LYS A 151 -10.87 70.27 -63.01
CA LYS A 151 -10.33 69.47 -61.91
C LYS A 151 -11.09 68.18 -61.78
N ILE A 152 -10.34 67.08 -61.68
CA ILE A 152 -10.84 65.81 -61.16
C ILE A 152 -10.18 65.56 -59.80
N TYR A 153 -10.94 64.93 -58.92
CA TYR A 153 -10.50 64.45 -57.63
C TYR A 153 -10.28 62.94 -57.75
N VAL A 154 -9.14 62.45 -57.28
CA VAL A 154 -8.87 61.01 -57.18
C VAL A 154 -8.82 60.68 -55.70
N ASP A 155 -9.57 59.65 -55.30
CA ASP A 155 -9.69 59.20 -53.92
C ASP A 155 -9.28 57.74 -53.86
N ILE A 156 -8.04 57.48 -53.44
CA ILE A 156 -7.54 56.12 -53.26
C ILE A 156 -7.88 55.69 -51.83
N THR A 157 -8.88 54.81 -51.73
CA THR A 157 -9.31 54.20 -50.47
C THR A 157 -8.31 53.13 -50.04
N PRO A 158 -7.95 53.07 -48.74
CA PRO A 158 -7.01 52.07 -48.25
C PRO A 158 -7.56 50.66 -48.38
N VAL A 159 -6.66 49.69 -48.51
CA VAL A 159 -6.97 48.25 -48.49
C VAL A 159 -6.18 47.61 -47.35
N ASN A 160 -6.89 46.94 -46.45
CA ASN A 160 -6.33 46.27 -45.28
C ASN A 160 -5.13 45.38 -45.66
N ASP A 161 -3.96 45.68 -45.12
CA ASP A 161 -2.68 45.13 -45.57
C ASP A 161 -2.02 44.31 -44.44
N PRO A 162 -1.84 42.98 -44.60
CA PRO A 162 -1.58 42.09 -43.47
C PRO A 162 -0.30 42.43 -42.67
N PRO A 163 -0.33 42.31 -41.33
CA PRO A 163 0.80 42.65 -40.48
C PRO A 163 2.05 41.84 -40.83
N LYS A 164 3.23 42.43 -40.60
CA LYS A 164 4.54 41.90 -41.01
C LYS A 164 5.48 41.82 -39.79
N PHE A 165 6.06 40.65 -39.53
CA PHE A 165 7.08 40.50 -38.47
C PHE A 165 8.37 41.24 -38.84
N TYR A 166 8.96 41.95 -37.88
CA TYR A 166 10.19 42.72 -38.04
C TYR A 166 11.19 42.42 -36.92
N ASN A 167 12.33 41.82 -37.27
CA ASN A 167 13.43 41.46 -36.36
C ASN A 167 13.04 40.63 -35.11
N LEU A 168 11.97 39.83 -35.21
CA LEU A 168 11.61 38.85 -34.17
C LEU A 168 12.81 37.92 -33.89
N PRO A 169 13.20 37.69 -32.62
CA PRO A 169 14.33 36.82 -32.31
C PRO A 169 14.04 35.38 -32.73
N ALA A 170 15.07 34.70 -33.28
CA ALA A 170 14.95 33.31 -33.73
C ALA A 170 14.73 32.33 -32.57
N TYR A 171 15.28 32.65 -31.39
CA TYR A 171 15.10 31.89 -30.16
C TYR A 171 14.96 32.81 -28.94
N LEU A 172 14.32 32.29 -27.89
CA LEU A 172 14.28 32.85 -26.54
C LEU A 172 15.04 31.93 -25.57
N GLU A 173 15.56 32.49 -24.49
CA GLU A 173 16.39 31.76 -23.52
C GLU A 173 16.08 32.22 -22.09
N PHE A 174 15.81 31.27 -21.19
CA PHE A 174 15.66 31.50 -19.74
C PHE A 174 16.04 30.23 -18.97
N ASP A 175 16.18 30.32 -17.64
CA ASP A 175 16.55 29.19 -16.77
C ASP A 175 15.28 28.55 -16.16
N GLU A 176 15.19 27.23 -16.00
CA GLU A 176 13.92 26.52 -15.68
C GLU A 176 13.21 26.99 -14.39
N ASP A 177 13.99 27.37 -13.36
CA ASP A 177 13.55 28.01 -12.12
C ASP A 177 12.87 29.39 -12.29
N LYS A 178 12.73 29.90 -13.51
CA LYS A 178 12.33 31.29 -13.82
C LYS A 178 11.29 31.36 -14.93
N SER A 179 10.74 32.55 -15.10
CA SER A 179 9.86 32.92 -16.19
C SER A 179 10.41 34.12 -16.97
N LEU A 180 10.11 34.17 -18.26
CA LEU A 180 10.30 35.34 -19.10
C LEU A 180 9.02 36.18 -19.06
N ASP A 181 8.92 37.06 -18.06
CA ASP A 181 7.65 37.72 -17.66
C ASP A 181 7.19 38.90 -18.55
N ASP A 182 8.03 39.40 -19.46
CA ASP A 182 7.71 40.55 -20.33
C ASP A 182 8.23 40.29 -21.75
N PHE A 183 7.79 39.19 -22.39
CA PHE A 183 8.04 38.97 -23.81
C PHE A 183 7.07 39.78 -24.66
N ARG A 184 7.56 40.91 -25.17
CA ARG A 184 6.79 41.93 -25.89
C ARG A 184 6.77 41.68 -27.39
N LEU A 185 5.99 40.69 -27.83
CA LEU A 185 5.77 40.38 -29.25
C LEU A 185 5.31 41.59 -30.07
N ILE A 186 4.52 42.48 -29.47
CA ILE A 186 4.06 43.75 -30.07
C ILE A 186 5.20 44.66 -30.55
N ASP A 187 6.40 44.58 -29.93
CA ASP A 187 7.56 45.38 -30.32
C ASP A 187 8.27 44.82 -31.59
N PHE A 188 7.83 43.66 -32.10
CA PHE A 188 8.40 42.94 -33.26
C PHE A 188 7.42 42.77 -34.43
N VAL A 189 6.29 43.48 -34.42
CA VAL A 189 5.32 43.49 -35.52
C VAL A 189 5.15 44.92 -36.02
N ILE A 190 5.19 45.08 -37.34
CA ILE A 190 4.82 46.33 -38.01
C ILE A 190 3.63 46.06 -38.92
N ASP A 191 2.82 47.09 -39.06
CA ASP A 191 1.61 47.13 -39.88
C ASP A 191 1.53 48.55 -40.44
N ILE A 192 0.87 48.75 -41.58
CA ILE A 192 0.94 49.99 -42.36
C ILE A 192 -0.34 50.82 -42.27
N ASP A 193 -1.51 50.19 -42.11
CA ASP A 193 -2.79 50.88 -41.91
C ASP A 193 -3.40 50.63 -40.51
N THR A 194 -3.00 49.56 -39.81
CA THR A 194 -3.48 49.23 -38.46
C THR A 194 -2.48 49.64 -37.37
N GLU A 195 -2.87 50.54 -36.44
CA GLU A 195 -2.01 50.87 -35.29
C GLU A 195 -1.79 49.62 -34.40
N SER A 196 -0.55 49.39 -33.97
CA SER A 196 -0.12 48.17 -33.26
C SER A 196 -0.93 47.81 -32.01
N SER A 197 -1.63 48.78 -31.41
CA SER A 197 -2.54 48.58 -30.28
C SER A 197 -3.85 47.86 -30.62
N TYR A 198 -4.27 47.85 -31.89
CA TYR A 198 -5.47 47.17 -32.36
C TYR A 198 -5.21 45.74 -32.88
N LEU A 199 -3.95 45.42 -33.21
CA LEU A 199 -3.54 44.07 -33.60
C LEU A 199 -3.92 43.05 -32.52
N VAL A 200 -4.42 41.91 -32.97
CA VAL A 200 -4.77 40.75 -32.14
C VAL A 200 -3.65 39.73 -32.22
N PHE A 201 -3.17 39.27 -31.06
CA PHE A 201 -2.09 38.31 -30.93
C PHE A 201 -2.63 37.01 -30.29
N ASP A 202 -2.24 35.85 -30.81
CA ASP A 202 -2.58 34.52 -30.29
C ASP A 202 -1.38 33.56 -30.43
N PHE A 203 -1.45 32.36 -29.86
CA PHE A 203 -0.36 31.38 -29.87
C PHE A 203 -0.84 29.92 -29.87
N GLU A 204 -0.11 29.04 -30.56
CA GLU A 204 -0.33 27.60 -30.45
C GLU A 204 0.13 27.11 -29.06
N LYS A 205 -0.67 26.23 -28.45
CA LYS A 205 -0.36 25.65 -27.14
C LYS A 205 0.81 24.67 -27.24
N SER A 206 1.95 25.07 -26.68
CA SER A 206 3.11 24.21 -26.46
C SER A 206 2.78 23.00 -25.56
N ASN A 207 3.58 21.93 -25.65
CA ASN A 207 3.46 20.76 -24.78
C ASN A 207 4.12 20.96 -23.41
N GLU A 208 5.26 21.64 -23.34
CA GLU A 208 6.07 21.72 -22.11
C GLU A 208 6.06 23.10 -21.43
N LEU A 209 5.64 24.16 -22.14
CA LEU A 209 5.64 25.56 -21.66
C LEU A 209 4.24 26.08 -21.32
N THR A 210 4.15 26.87 -20.26
CA THR A 210 3.00 27.73 -19.95
C THR A 210 3.24 29.09 -20.59
N ILE A 211 2.36 29.49 -21.51
CA ILE A 211 2.33 30.84 -22.07
C ILE A 211 1.06 31.52 -21.59
N THR A 212 1.19 32.71 -21.01
CA THR A 212 0.06 33.55 -20.59
C THR A 212 0.21 34.94 -21.20
N GLN A 213 -0.80 35.39 -21.95
CA GLN A 213 -0.86 36.76 -22.41
C GLN A 213 -1.26 37.69 -21.25
N ILE A 214 -0.41 38.66 -20.92
CA ILE A 214 -0.59 39.58 -19.78
C ILE A 214 -0.92 41.03 -20.22
N GLY A 215 -0.74 41.32 -21.51
CA GLY A 215 -1.11 42.59 -22.15
C GLY A 215 -1.24 42.41 -23.67
N ASN A 216 -1.67 43.43 -24.42
CA ASN A 216 -1.79 43.24 -25.87
C ASN A 216 -0.40 43.02 -26.50
N GLY A 217 -0.23 41.88 -27.16
CA GLY A 217 1.06 41.36 -27.62
C GLY A 217 2.17 41.27 -26.56
N VAL A 218 1.85 41.08 -25.27
CA VAL A 218 2.82 40.87 -24.19
C VAL A 218 2.53 39.56 -23.46
N PHE A 219 3.54 38.71 -23.32
CA PHE A 219 3.44 37.35 -22.80
C PHE A 219 4.41 37.10 -21.63
N SER A 220 3.94 36.40 -20.60
CA SER A 220 4.80 35.68 -19.66
C SER A 220 4.91 34.22 -20.10
N ILE A 221 6.13 33.69 -20.12
CA ILE A 221 6.48 32.32 -20.55
C ILE A 221 7.24 31.62 -19.43
N SER A 222 6.84 30.41 -19.06
CA SER A 222 7.52 29.55 -18.07
C SER A 222 7.43 28.07 -18.46
N SER A 223 8.20 27.20 -17.82
CA SER A 223 7.97 25.74 -17.90
C SER A 223 6.65 25.35 -17.22
N LYS A 224 6.02 24.23 -17.62
CA LYS A 224 4.84 23.64 -16.95
C LYS A 224 5.20 22.77 -15.75
N ASN A 225 6.38 22.17 -15.81
CA ASN A 225 7.03 21.49 -14.70
C ASN A 225 8.23 22.35 -14.31
N GLU A 226 8.44 22.57 -13.02
CA GLU A 226 9.49 23.49 -12.53
C GLU A 226 10.88 22.96 -12.90
N ASN A 227 11.08 21.63 -12.84
CA ASN A 227 12.28 20.92 -13.29
C ASN A 227 12.09 20.40 -14.74
N TRP A 228 11.86 21.30 -15.71
CA TRP A 228 11.94 20.98 -17.14
C TRP A 228 12.84 21.97 -17.89
N TYR A 229 13.89 21.41 -18.48
CA TYR A 229 14.84 22.07 -19.37
C TYR A 229 14.85 21.44 -20.78
N GLY A 230 15.30 22.20 -21.78
CA GLY A 230 15.41 21.79 -23.17
C GLY A 230 14.76 22.77 -24.15
N CYS A 231 14.65 22.36 -25.43
CA CYS A 231 14.02 23.16 -26.48
C CYS A 231 12.54 22.76 -26.70
N ASP A 232 11.65 23.75 -26.71
CA ASP A 232 10.30 23.64 -27.33
C ASP A 232 10.13 24.78 -28.36
N THR A 233 8.99 24.87 -29.04
CA THR A 233 8.74 25.89 -30.08
C THR A 233 7.33 26.46 -29.97
N ILE A 234 7.23 27.78 -29.79
CA ILE A 234 5.96 28.49 -29.80
C ILE A 234 5.68 28.96 -31.23
N GLN A 235 4.48 28.70 -31.76
CA GLN A 235 3.99 29.37 -32.97
C GLN A 235 3.07 30.52 -32.54
N PHE A 236 3.52 31.76 -32.80
CA PHE A 236 2.71 32.95 -32.59
C PHE A 236 1.90 33.28 -33.85
N PHE A 237 0.70 33.82 -33.65
CA PHE A 237 -0.20 34.32 -34.68
C PHE A 237 -0.49 35.80 -34.43
N VAL A 238 -0.58 36.60 -35.50
CA VAL A 238 -0.94 38.02 -35.41
C VAL A 238 -1.90 38.37 -36.54
N SER A 239 -2.95 39.10 -36.19
CA SER A 239 -4.08 39.45 -37.06
C SER A 239 -4.51 40.90 -36.83
N ASP A 240 -4.97 41.51 -37.90
CA ASP A 240 -5.55 42.84 -38.08
C ASP A 240 -7.09 42.77 -38.13
N ASP A 241 -7.65 41.89 -38.97
CA ASP A 241 -9.07 41.85 -39.35
C ASP A 241 -9.86 40.64 -38.79
N SER A 242 -9.23 39.78 -37.98
CA SER A 242 -9.75 38.50 -37.46
C SER A 242 -10.01 37.40 -38.50
N VAL A 243 -9.58 37.57 -39.76
CA VAL A 243 -9.72 36.61 -40.87
C VAL A 243 -8.34 36.21 -41.41
N ASN A 244 -7.49 37.20 -41.63
CA ASN A 244 -6.11 37.05 -42.09
C ASN A 244 -5.17 36.99 -40.87
N PHE A 245 -4.14 36.14 -40.96
CA PHE A 245 -3.13 36.04 -39.92
C PHE A 245 -1.76 35.68 -40.51
N ILE A 246 -0.73 36.37 -40.05
CA ILE A 246 0.65 35.88 -40.15
C ILE A 246 0.94 34.94 -38.98
N SER A 247 1.92 34.05 -39.16
CA SER A 247 2.45 33.28 -38.04
C SER A 247 3.94 32.99 -38.19
N GLN A 248 4.64 32.97 -37.07
CA GLN A 248 6.07 32.67 -37.00
C GLN A 248 6.34 31.76 -35.81
N LYS A 249 7.27 30.82 -35.99
CA LYS A 249 7.78 29.96 -34.93
C LYS A 249 9.01 30.59 -34.28
N VAL A 250 9.05 30.55 -32.95
CA VAL A 250 10.18 30.98 -32.11
C VAL A 250 10.59 29.78 -31.27
N GLU A 251 11.86 29.41 -31.34
CA GLU A 251 12.43 28.36 -30.49
C GLU A 251 12.60 28.89 -29.06
N VAL A 252 12.38 28.05 -28.05
CA VAL A 252 12.56 28.43 -26.65
C VAL A 252 13.46 27.42 -26.00
N ASN A 253 14.69 27.83 -25.69
CA ASN A 253 15.67 27.03 -24.97
C ASN A 253 15.59 27.35 -23.47
N VAL A 254 15.17 26.36 -22.68
CA VAL A 254 15.17 26.46 -21.22
C VAL A 254 16.45 25.80 -20.68
N ASN A 255 17.27 26.59 -19.98
CA ASN A 255 18.54 26.16 -19.43
C ASN A 255 18.35 25.36 -18.13
N PRO A 256 19.10 24.25 -17.94
CA PRO A 256 19.06 23.47 -16.71
C PRO A 256 19.67 24.22 -15.52
N VAL A 257 19.07 24.07 -14.34
CA VAL A 257 19.55 24.60 -13.06
C VAL A 257 19.70 23.47 -12.04
N ASN A 258 20.86 23.38 -11.38
CA ASN A 258 21.13 22.31 -10.41
C ASN A 258 20.14 22.37 -9.24
N ASP A 259 19.23 21.41 -9.18
CA ASP A 259 18.27 21.20 -8.09
C ASP A 259 18.92 20.58 -6.84
N PRO A 260 18.37 20.78 -5.63
CA PRO A 260 18.77 20.00 -4.46
C PRO A 260 18.18 18.57 -4.47
N PRO A 261 18.91 17.56 -3.99
CA PRO A 261 18.44 16.18 -3.97
C PRO A 261 17.25 15.99 -3.02
N ILE A 262 16.26 15.17 -3.38
CA ILE A 262 15.09 14.86 -2.55
C ILE A 262 15.35 13.59 -1.74
N VAL A 263 15.48 13.72 -0.41
CA VAL A 263 15.72 12.59 0.50
C VAL A 263 14.46 12.15 1.22
N TYR A 264 14.14 10.86 1.13
CA TYR A 264 12.99 10.23 1.77
C TYR A 264 13.27 9.81 3.23
N PRO A 265 12.23 9.56 4.06
CA PRO A 265 12.42 9.15 5.45
C PRO A 265 13.07 7.76 5.61
N ILE A 266 14.31 7.73 6.10
CA ILE A 266 14.99 6.48 6.49
C ILE A 266 14.35 5.93 7.77
N SER A 267 14.09 4.62 7.81
CA SER A 267 13.43 3.99 8.95
C SER A 267 14.34 3.90 10.18
N SER A 268 13.81 4.30 11.33
CA SER A 268 14.47 4.16 12.64
C SER A 268 14.61 2.69 13.02
N GLN A 269 15.78 2.29 13.50
CA GLN A 269 16.09 0.90 13.85
C GLN A 269 16.12 0.68 15.37
N THR A 270 15.65 -0.47 15.83
CA THR A 270 15.81 -0.94 17.21
C THR A 270 16.33 -2.36 17.20
N ILE A 271 17.45 -2.58 17.87
CA ILE A 271 18.09 -3.88 18.03
C ILE A 271 18.37 -4.14 19.52
N PHE A 272 18.75 -5.38 19.83
CA PHE A 272 19.24 -5.78 21.13
C PHE A 272 20.77 -6.02 21.08
N THR A 273 21.41 -6.03 22.25
CA THR A 273 22.88 -6.22 22.37
C THR A 273 23.37 -7.47 21.64
N ASN A 274 24.51 -7.37 20.96
CA ASN A 274 25.13 -8.45 20.18
C ASN A 274 24.36 -8.83 18.90
N GLN A 275 23.32 -8.06 18.54
CA GLN A 275 22.80 -8.00 17.17
C GLN A 275 23.51 -6.86 16.43
N ASN A 276 23.48 -6.91 15.09
CA ASN A 276 23.93 -5.82 14.24
C ASN A 276 22.70 -5.03 13.73
N PHE A 277 22.88 -3.76 13.40
CA PHE A 277 21.89 -3.02 12.64
C PHE A 277 21.78 -3.58 11.21
N SER A 278 20.61 -3.46 10.60
CA SER A 278 20.44 -3.77 9.18
C SER A 278 21.17 -2.73 8.33
N PRO A 279 21.84 -3.14 7.24
CA PRO A 279 22.39 -2.19 6.28
C PRO A 279 21.28 -1.32 5.69
N VAL A 280 21.58 -0.05 5.40
CA VAL A 280 20.68 0.85 4.69
C VAL A 280 21.27 1.12 3.31
N HIS A 281 20.59 0.66 2.26
CA HIS A 281 20.91 1.00 0.87
C HIS A 281 20.45 2.44 0.64
N LEU A 282 21.38 3.40 0.61
CA LEU A 282 21.02 4.83 0.65
C LEU A 282 20.33 5.30 -0.64
N ASP A 283 20.63 4.65 -1.78
CA ASP A 283 20.03 4.94 -3.08
C ASP A 283 18.51 4.66 -3.12
N ASP A 284 17.98 3.79 -2.24
CA ASP A 284 16.53 3.57 -2.09
C ASP A 284 15.81 4.79 -1.46
N PHE A 285 16.57 5.73 -0.86
CA PHE A 285 16.05 6.85 -0.07
C PHE A 285 16.39 8.23 -0.64
N VAL A 286 16.91 8.33 -1.87
CA VAL A 286 17.11 9.62 -2.55
C VAL A 286 16.64 9.57 -4.00
N LYS A 287 16.03 10.68 -4.45
CA LYS A 287 15.85 10.96 -5.88
C LYS A 287 16.34 12.37 -6.15
N ASP A 288 17.13 12.51 -7.21
CA ASP A 288 17.66 13.77 -7.68
C ASP A 288 16.89 14.22 -8.94
N PRO A 289 16.49 15.50 -9.10
CA PRO A 289 15.79 15.97 -10.31
C PRO A 289 16.69 15.94 -11.56
N ASP A 290 17.92 16.42 -11.45
CA ASP A 290 18.97 16.36 -12.49
C ASP A 290 19.47 14.93 -12.78
N ASN A 291 19.13 13.96 -11.91
CA ASN A 291 19.66 12.60 -11.92
C ASN A 291 21.20 12.60 -11.73
N ASP A 292 21.71 13.51 -10.91
CA ASP A 292 23.13 13.67 -10.64
C ASP A 292 23.66 12.66 -9.61
N LYS A 293 24.99 12.57 -9.46
CA LYS A 293 25.61 11.57 -8.59
C LYS A 293 25.68 12.02 -7.13
N ILE A 294 24.76 11.50 -6.32
CA ILE A 294 24.69 11.76 -4.88
C ILE A 294 25.89 11.20 -4.11
N LYS A 295 26.52 12.09 -3.35
CA LYS A 295 27.51 11.80 -2.33
C LYS A 295 26.85 11.86 -0.96
N TRP A 296 26.95 10.77 -0.20
CA TRP A 296 26.36 10.70 1.14
C TRP A 296 27.36 11.02 2.26
N LEU A 297 26.83 11.59 3.34
CA LEU A 297 27.52 11.79 4.61
C LEU A 297 26.57 11.51 5.78
N ILE A 298 27.04 10.80 6.81
CA ILE A 298 26.26 10.50 8.03
C ILE A 298 26.93 11.21 9.21
N THR A 299 26.12 11.90 10.02
CA THR A 299 26.56 12.72 11.16
C THR A 299 25.57 12.63 12.33
N GLY A 300 25.78 13.44 13.38
CA GLY A 300 24.84 13.60 14.50
C GLY A 300 24.97 12.56 15.62
N SER A 301 25.49 11.37 15.31
CA SER A 301 25.74 10.31 16.29
C SER A 301 26.83 10.68 17.30
N LYS A 302 26.74 10.05 18.49
CA LYS A 302 27.70 10.18 19.60
C LYS A 302 28.35 8.86 19.99
N PHE A 303 27.69 7.75 19.67
CA PHE A 303 28.10 6.39 20.05
C PHE A 303 28.06 5.42 18.88
N ILE A 304 27.17 5.63 17.91
CA ILE A 304 27.09 4.79 16.70
C ILE A 304 28.07 5.30 15.65
N THR A 305 29.00 4.44 15.23
CA THR A 305 29.91 4.68 14.11
C THR A 305 29.26 4.16 12.82
N SER A 306 29.43 4.89 11.72
CA SER A 306 28.86 4.54 10.42
C SER A 306 29.92 4.56 9.32
N GLU A 307 29.93 3.54 8.47
CA GLU A 307 30.72 3.48 7.24
C GLU A 307 29.77 3.45 6.04
N ILE A 308 30.16 4.11 4.93
CA ILE A 308 29.42 4.09 3.67
C ILE A 308 30.31 3.43 2.64
N THR A 309 29.84 2.32 2.07
CA THR A 309 30.56 1.54 1.05
C THR A 309 30.55 2.23 -0.32
N SER A 310 31.38 1.75 -1.25
CA SER A 310 31.38 2.21 -2.65
C SER A 310 30.10 1.90 -3.44
N GLU A 311 29.16 1.16 -2.85
CA GLU A 311 27.84 0.82 -3.41
C GLU A 311 26.71 1.57 -2.67
N ASN A 312 27.03 2.70 -2.02
CA ASN A 312 26.11 3.53 -1.22
C ASN A 312 25.33 2.77 -0.13
N ILE A 313 25.83 1.62 0.32
CA ILE A 313 25.30 0.89 1.48
C ILE A 313 25.94 1.46 2.74
N ALA A 314 25.11 1.99 3.65
CA ALA A 314 25.51 2.38 5.00
C ALA A 314 25.49 1.20 5.97
N LEU A 315 26.60 1.03 6.68
CA LEU A 315 26.82 0.04 7.74
C LEU A 315 26.96 0.77 9.08
N PHE A 316 26.50 0.16 10.18
CA PHE A 316 26.46 0.80 11.50
C PHE A 316 26.97 -0.14 12.59
N GLU A 317 27.91 0.35 13.40
CA GLU A 317 28.48 -0.34 14.56
C GLU A 317 28.27 0.48 15.84
N TYR A 318 28.34 -0.18 16.99
CA TYR A 318 28.21 0.45 18.30
C TYR A 318 29.13 -0.24 19.32
N PRO A 319 29.65 0.48 20.33
CA PRO A 319 30.47 -0.13 21.38
C PRO A 319 29.69 -1.22 22.13
N GLU A 320 30.31 -2.39 22.35
CA GLU A 320 29.66 -3.56 22.99
C GLU A 320 28.95 -3.25 24.32
N VAL A 321 29.43 -2.24 25.06
CA VAL A 321 28.92 -1.80 26.37
C VAL A 321 27.81 -0.73 26.29
N TRP A 322 27.59 -0.10 25.13
CA TRP A 322 26.67 1.03 25.00
C TRP A 322 25.20 0.59 24.87
N ARG A 323 24.30 1.28 25.57
CA ARG A 323 22.85 1.08 25.54
C ARG A 323 22.16 2.44 25.44
N GLY A 324 21.03 2.50 24.74
CA GLY A 324 20.23 3.71 24.56
C GLY A 324 19.87 3.96 23.11
N SER A 325 19.58 5.22 22.79
CA SER A 325 19.25 5.69 21.44
C SER A 325 20.23 6.77 21.01
N ASP A 326 20.61 6.74 19.73
CA ASP A 326 21.42 7.76 19.07
C ASP A 326 20.67 8.22 17.80
N THR A 327 20.83 9.48 17.41
CA THR A 327 20.11 10.04 16.25
C THR A 327 21.10 10.33 15.12
N LEU A 328 20.98 9.56 14.05
CA LEU A 328 21.82 9.71 12.87
C LEU A 328 21.15 10.68 11.89
N ILE A 329 21.92 11.65 11.41
CA ILE A 329 21.54 12.62 10.40
C ILE A 329 22.23 12.22 9.10
N PHE A 330 21.44 11.82 8.12
CA PHE A 330 21.88 11.42 6.79
C PHE A 330 21.77 12.63 5.88
N ILE A 331 22.86 12.96 5.19
CA ILE A 331 23.00 14.14 4.34
C ILE A 331 23.33 13.64 2.93
N ALA A 332 22.43 13.91 1.98
CA ALA A 332 22.72 13.80 0.55
C ALA A 332 23.33 15.13 0.08
N GLU A 333 24.38 15.06 -0.73
CA GLU A 333 25.03 16.18 -1.40
C GLU A 333 25.14 15.82 -2.89
N ASP A 334 24.66 16.70 -3.76
CA ASP A 334 24.74 16.54 -5.23
C ASP A 334 26.15 16.93 -5.77
N LYS A 335 26.26 17.20 -7.08
CA LYS A 335 27.52 17.67 -7.69
C LYS A 335 27.70 19.19 -7.62
N GLY A 336 26.63 19.98 -7.54
CA GLY A 336 26.66 21.44 -7.37
C GLY A 336 27.02 21.88 -5.94
N GLY A 337 26.87 20.98 -4.97
CA GLY A 337 27.04 21.21 -3.54
C GLY A 337 25.76 21.51 -2.77
N LEU A 338 24.56 21.43 -3.38
CA LEU A 338 23.29 21.54 -2.65
C LEU A 338 22.98 20.23 -1.92
N LYS A 339 22.15 20.32 -0.87
CA LYS A 339 22.03 19.25 0.13
C LYS A 339 20.62 19.14 0.69
N ALA A 340 20.21 17.90 0.94
CA ALA A 340 19.04 17.60 1.76
C ALA A 340 19.39 16.61 2.86
N THR A 341 18.58 16.60 3.91
CA THR A 341 18.87 15.84 5.13
C THR A 341 17.65 15.10 5.64
N THR A 342 17.83 13.86 6.07
CA THR A 342 16.86 13.11 6.85
C THR A 342 17.49 12.61 8.15
N SER A 343 16.69 12.15 9.11
CA SER A 343 17.20 11.63 10.37
C SER A 343 16.43 10.42 10.86
N ALA A 344 17.15 9.46 11.43
CA ALA A 344 16.59 8.24 11.97
C ALA A 344 17.21 7.92 13.34
N VAL A 345 16.39 7.39 14.25
CA VAL A 345 16.82 7.02 15.61
C VAL A 345 17.23 5.55 15.61
N PHE A 346 18.46 5.29 16.03
CA PHE A 346 19.02 3.95 16.12
C PHE A 346 19.16 3.59 17.61
N THR A 347 18.52 2.50 18.04
CA THR A 347 18.38 2.14 19.45
C THR A 347 18.95 0.76 19.74
N VAL A 348 19.88 0.68 20.69
CA VAL A 348 20.38 -0.58 21.28
C VAL A 348 19.75 -0.75 22.65
N LYS A 349 18.79 -1.68 22.75
CA LYS A 349 18.21 -2.11 24.02
C LYS A 349 19.09 -3.17 24.68
N GLU A 350 19.04 -3.26 26.01
CA GLU A 350 19.62 -4.41 26.69
C GLU A 350 18.86 -5.69 26.28
N LEU A 351 19.60 -6.72 25.89
CA LEU A 351 19.05 -8.02 25.51
C LEU A 351 18.77 -8.77 26.80
N GLU A 352 17.50 -8.79 27.21
CA GLU A 352 17.07 -9.40 28.47
C GLU A 352 17.47 -10.89 28.54
N PHE A 353 17.56 -11.43 29.75
CA PHE A 353 17.96 -12.82 30.00
C PHE A 353 17.18 -13.84 29.15
N TRP A 354 15.91 -13.55 28.86
CA TRP A 354 14.98 -14.35 28.07
C TRP A 354 15.38 -14.55 26.60
N ASP A 355 16.06 -13.58 25.99
CA ASP A 355 16.37 -13.58 24.54
C ASP A 355 17.72 -14.27 24.23
N LYS A 356 18.50 -14.67 25.25
CA LYS A 356 19.77 -15.40 25.10
C LYS A 356 19.62 -16.91 25.01
N GLN A 357 18.40 -17.43 24.91
CA GLN A 357 18.09 -18.85 25.09
C GLN A 357 17.27 -19.39 23.89
N PRO A 358 17.47 -20.65 23.46
CA PRO A 358 16.90 -21.18 22.22
C PRO A 358 15.38 -21.44 22.33
N GLN A 359 14.59 -20.42 22.03
CA GLN A 359 13.13 -20.44 22.20
C GLN A 359 12.47 -21.53 21.32
N LYS A 360 11.63 -22.38 21.93
CA LYS A 360 10.85 -23.42 21.23
C LYS A 360 9.38 -23.00 21.15
N ASP A 361 8.75 -23.22 20.00
CA ASP A 361 7.33 -22.96 19.77
C ASP A 361 6.46 -23.81 20.72
N ILE A 362 5.28 -23.31 21.12
CA ILE A 362 4.22 -24.06 21.83
C ILE A 362 3.94 -25.42 21.16
N LYS A 363 4.03 -25.51 19.82
CA LYS A 363 3.93 -26.79 19.07
C LYS A 363 4.94 -27.84 19.54
N THR A 364 6.12 -27.43 19.97
CA THR A 364 7.20 -28.30 20.45
C THR A 364 6.93 -28.86 21.85
N LEU A 365 6.15 -28.14 22.69
CA LEU A 365 5.70 -28.70 23.96
C LEU A 365 4.57 -29.70 23.76
N ALA A 366 3.67 -29.42 22.81
CA ALA A 366 2.68 -30.39 22.40
C ALA A 366 3.32 -31.68 21.84
N SER A 367 4.45 -31.58 21.13
CA SER A 367 5.21 -32.78 20.71
C SER A 367 5.94 -33.45 21.87
N MET A 368 6.59 -32.71 22.78
CA MET A 368 7.27 -33.29 23.95
C MET A 368 6.30 -34.04 24.89
N ALA A 369 5.14 -33.47 25.22
CA ALA A 369 4.12 -34.14 26.02
C ALA A 369 3.56 -35.41 25.32
N VAL A 370 3.47 -35.40 23.98
CA VAL A 370 3.12 -36.58 23.18
C VAL A 370 4.26 -37.62 23.16
N GLU A 371 5.52 -37.20 23.06
CA GLU A 371 6.70 -38.08 23.11
C GLU A 371 6.83 -38.76 24.48
N ASP A 372 6.55 -38.07 25.58
CA ASP A 372 6.59 -38.64 26.93
C ASP A 372 5.39 -39.55 27.22
N ALA A 373 4.19 -39.22 26.70
CA ALA A 373 3.03 -40.11 26.73
C ALA A 373 3.24 -41.37 25.87
N VAL A 374 3.86 -41.25 24.69
CA VAL A 374 4.25 -42.41 23.86
C VAL A 374 5.33 -43.23 24.54
N SER A 375 6.28 -42.57 25.24
CA SER A 375 7.34 -43.24 25.99
C SER A 375 6.78 -44.07 27.14
N LEU A 376 5.83 -43.55 27.93
CA LEU A 376 5.12 -44.29 28.99
C LEU A 376 4.51 -45.60 28.46
N VAL A 377 3.89 -45.54 27.27
CA VAL A 377 3.19 -46.66 26.65
C VAL A 377 4.14 -47.78 26.21
N ILE A 378 5.37 -47.44 25.83
CA ILE A 378 6.41 -48.41 25.47
C ILE A 378 7.31 -48.81 26.65
N THR A 379 7.17 -48.20 27.83
CA THR A 379 7.90 -48.59 29.06
C THR A 379 7.80 -50.09 29.39
N PRO A 380 6.66 -50.81 29.19
CA PRO A 380 6.60 -52.25 29.39
C PRO A 380 7.49 -53.10 28.46
N TYR A 381 8.05 -52.53 27.39
CA TYR A 381 9.09 -53.17 26.58
C TYR A 381 10.51 -53.00 27.18
N ARG A 382 10.67 -52.06 28.11
CA ARG A 382 11.91 -51.71 28.82
C ARG A 382 11.95 -52.22 30.27
N TRP A 383 10.81 -52.69 30.79
CA TRP A 383 10.66 -53.19 32.17
C TRP A 383 11.61 -54.34 32.51
N ASP A 384 12.22 -54.25 33.69
CA ASP A 384 13.08 -55.29 34.26
C ASP A 384 12.33 -56.29 35.16
N ALA A 385 13.07 -57.17 35.86
CA ALA A 385 12.48 -58.19 36.71
C ALA A 385 11.75 -57.64 37.95
N GLU A 386 12.14 -56.46 38.45
CA GLU A 386 11.48 -55.79 39.58
C GLU A 386 10.22 -55.07 39.10
N ASP A 387 10.26 -54.36 37.97
CA ASP A 387 9.07 -53.78 37.32
C ASP A 387 7.98 -54.85 37.08
N TRP A 388 8.35 -55.98 36.48
CA TRP A 388 7.43 -57.09 36.23
C TRP A 388 6.90 -57.73 37.52
N PHE A 389 7.70 -57.75 38.60
CA PHE A 389 7.26 -58.23 39.91
C PHE A 389 6.27 -57.27 40.57
N ILE A 390 6.52 -55.96 40.51
CA ILE A 390 5.59 -54.91 40.98
C ILE A 390 4.27 -54.99 40.22
N PHE A 391 4.31 -55.10 38.90
CA PHE A 391 3.12 -55.26 38.06
C PHE A 391 2.32 -56.53 38.40
N ALA A 392 3.00 -57.67 38.58
CA ALA A 392 2.37 -58.91 39.03
C ALA A 392 1.75 -58.78 40.44
N GLY A 393 2.42 -58.04 41.34
CA GLY A 393 1.92 -57.71 42.68
C GLY A 393 0.65 -56.85 42.65
N VAL A 394 0.58 -55.84 41.77
CA VAL A 394 -0.63 -55.03 41.54
C VAL A 394 -1.79 -55.88 41.01
N LEU A 395 -1.54 -56.78 40.05
CA LEU A 395 -2.58 -57.70 39.56
C LEU A 395 -3.05 -58.68 40.65
N GLY A 396 -2.13 -59.24 41.43
CA GLY A 396 -2.45 -60.13 42.55
C GLY A 396 -3.25 -59.42 43.65
N GLY A 397 -2.86 -58.21 44.04
CA GLY A 397 -3.60 -57.37 44.98
C GLY A 397 -4.99 -57.00 44.46
N THR A 398 -5.11 -56.69 43.17
CA THR A 398 -6.40 -56.43 42.51
C THR A 398 -7.32 -57.67 42.58
N ALA A 399 -6.80 -58.86 42.29
CA ALA A 399 -7.56 -60.12 42.36
C ALA A 399 -7.95 -60.53 43.80
N ALA A 400 -7.08 -60.26 44.79
CA ALA A 400 -7.38 -60.45 46.20
C ALA A 400 -8.52 -59.52 46.66
N LEU A 401 -8.45 -58.23 46.31
CA LEU A 401 -9.51 -57.26 46.61
C LEU A 401 -10.80 -57.54 45.83
N PHE A 402 -10.70 -58.08 44.60
CA PHE A 402 -11.85 -58.52 43.81
C PHE A 402 -12.68 -59.58 44.57
N SER A 403 -11.99 -60.48 45.27
CA SER A 403 -12.60 -61.51 46.12
C SER A 403 -13.30 -60.93 47.37
N LEU A 404 -12.99 -59.68 47.76
CA LEU A 404 -13.55 -58.97 48.91
C LEU A 404 -14.58 -57.88 48.52
N ASP A 405 -14.76 -57.63 47.23
CA ASP A 405 -15.60 -56.56 46.67
C ASP A 405 -17.00 -56.50 47.29
N LYS A 406 -17.68 -57.64 47.39
CA LYS A 406 -19.06 -57.72 47.91
C LYS A 406 -19.14 -57.48 49.42
N GLU A 407 -18.12 -57.83 50.20
CA GLU A 407 -18.09 -57.53 51.64
C GLU A 407 -17.74 -56.07 51.91
N ILE A 408 -16.77 -55.52 51.17
CA ILE A 408 -16.39 -54.10 51.30
C ILE A 408 -17.50 -53.18 50.77
N ARG A 409 -18.27 -53.59 49.74
CA ARG A 409 -19.53 -52.94 49.34
C ARG A 409 -20.54 -52.86 50.48
N LYS A 410 -20.74 -53.93 51.27
CA LYS A 410 -21.65 -53.89 52.44
C LYS A 410 -21.18 -52.87 53.49
N ILE A 411 -19.87 -52.73 53.69
CA ILE A 411 -19.29 -51.71 54.58
C ILE A 411 -19.54 -50.30 54.02
N GLY A 412 -19.35 -50.09 52.71
CA GLY A 412 -19.70 -48.84 52.03
C GLY A 412 -21.18 -48.47 52.20
N MET A 413 -22.08 -49.41 51.91
CA MET A 413 -23.53 -49.21 51.99
C MET A 413 -24.03 -48.90 53.40
N ARG A 414 -23.46 -49.52 54.45
CA ARG A 414 -23.76 -49.17 55.86
C ARG A 414 -23.38 -47.72 56.19
N ASN A 415 -22.31 -47.21 55.58
CA ASN A 415 -21.79 -45.86 55.76
C ASN A 415 -22.27 -44.87 54.68
N SER A 416 -23.23 -45.25 53.82
CA SER A 416 -23.76 -44.43 52.73
C SER A 416 -24.27 -43.05 53.18
N HIS A 417 -24.78 -42.95 54.41
CA HIS A 417 -25.18 -41.71 55.06
C HIS A 417 -24.04 -40.68 55.22
N LEU A 418 -22.77 -41.09 55.12
CA LEU A 418 -21.61 -40.20 55.14
C LEU A 418 -21.27 -39.59 53.78
N LYS A 419 -21.88 -40.07 52.68
CA LYS A 419 -21.58 -39.67 51.29
C LYS A 419 -21.56 -38.15 51.10
N ASP A 420 -22.55 -37.48 51.68
CA ASP A 420 -22.82 -36.05 51.50
C ASP A 420 -22.26 -35.21 52.67
N THR A 421 -21.31 -35.75 53.44
CA THR A 421 -20.55 -34.98 54.43
C THR A 421 -19.37 -34.26 53.77
N PRO A 422 -19.01 -33.03 54.18
CA PRO A 422 -17.99 -32.23 53.49
C PRO A 422 -16.61 -32.91 53.37
N LEU A 423 -16.21 -33.72 54.36
CA LEU A 423 -14.95 -34.47 54.33
C LEU A 423 -14.94 -35.56 53.25
N ILE A 424 -16.08 -36.22 53.04
CA ILE A 424 -16.24 -37.28 52.05
C ILE A 424 -16.44 -36.65 50.65
N GLU A 425 -17.24 -35.58 50.55
CA GLU A 425 -17.40 -34.82 49.31
C GLU A 425 -16.08 -34.19 48.81
N ALA A 426 -15.21 -33.72 49.70
CA ALA A 426 -13.86 -33.27 49.33
C ALA A 426 -13.04 -34.37 48.62
N GLY A 427 -13.21 -35.64 49.04
CA GLY A 427 -12.65 -36.79 48.36
C GLY A 427 -13.22 -37.01 46.96
N GLU A 428 -14.52 -36.75 46.73
CA GLU A 428 -15.06 -36.71 45.38
C GLU A 428 -14.44 -35.57 44.56
N LEU A 429 -14.45 -34.34 45.10
CA LEU A 429 -13.99 -33.14 44.41
C LEU A 429 -12.54 -33.30 43.93
N PHE A 430 -11.64 -33.79 44.77
CA PHE A 430 -10.23 -34.02 44.43
C PHE A 430 -10.05 -35.04 43.29
N GLY A 431 -10.91 -36.07 43.23
CA GLY A 431 -10.89 -37.08 42.16
C GLY A 431 -11.54 -36.66 40.84
N ARG A 432 -12.15 -35.48 40.72
CA ARG A 432 -12.75 -35.00 39.47
C ARG A 432 -11.69 -34.42 38.53
N GLY A 433 -11.69 -34.83 37.26
CA GLY A 433 -10.76 -34.32 36.25
C GLY A 433 -10.81 -32.80 36.01
N SER A 434 -11.97 -32.18 36.24
CA SER A 434 -12.11 -30.71 36.25
C SER A 434 -11.27 -30.05 37.35
N THR A 435 -11.17 -30.68 38.52
CA THR A 435 -10.37 -30.21 39.65
C THR A 435 -8.88 -30.42 39.39
N ALA A 436 -8.51 -31.54 38.76
CA ALA A 436 -7.14 -31.81 38.34
C ALA A 436 -6.65 -30.80 37.29
N TYR A 437 -7.48 -30.50 36.28
CA TYR A 437 -7.22 -29.46 35.29
C TYR A 437 -7.10 -28.06 35.94
N LEU A 438 -7.99 -27.73 36.88
CA LEU A 438 -7.95 -26.44 37.58
C LEU A 438 -6.70 -26.29 38.46
N ILE A 439 -6.33 -27.34 39.21
CA ILE A 439 -5.16 -27.32 40.09
C ILE A 439 -3.87 -27.28 39.27
N SER A 440 -3.72 -28.10 38.23
CA SER A 440 -2.55 -28.06 37.35
C SER A 440 -2.41 -26.69 36.66
N GLY A 441 -3.49 -26.17 36.06
CA GLY A 441 -3.49 -24.83 35.46
C GLY A 441 -3.18 -23.70 36.44
N ALA A 442 -3.68 -23.77 37.68
CA ALA A 442 -3.37 -22.81 38.73
C ALA A 442 -1.90 -22.89 39.20
N VAL A 443 -1.32 -24.09 39.30
CA VAL A 443 0.09 -24.27 39.67
C VAL A 443 1.03 -23.82 38.55
N VAL A 444 0.70 -24.12 37.28
CA VAL A 444 1.40 -23.53 36.11
C VAL A 444 1.33 -22.01 36.19
N GLY A 445 0.13 -21.43 36.30
CA GLY A 445 -0.06 -19.97 36.39
C GLY A 445 0.71 -19.32 37.54
N ALA A 446 0.74 -19.95 38.72
CA ALA A 446 1.55 -19.50 39.86
C ALA A 446 3.06 -19.57 39.57
N GLY A 447 3.52 -20.64 38.90
CA GLY A 447 4.90 -20.79 38.43
C GLY A 447 5.31 -19.70 37.44
N LEU A 448 4.43 -19.33 36.51
CA LEU A 448 4.63 -18.23 35.57
C LEU A 448 4.72 -16.87 36.30
N ILE A 449 3.73 -16.54 37.13
CA ILE A 449 3.64 -15.26 37.84
C ILE A 449 4.82 -15.07 38.80
N ALA A 450 5.25 -16.13 39.48
CA ALA A 450 6.40 -16.11 40.38
C ALA A 450 7.76 -16.34 39.68
N GLN A 451 7.78 -16.50 38.35
CA GLN A 451 8.94 -16.89 37.54
C GLN A 451 9.71 -18.11 38.10
N ASN A 452 9.00 -19.01 38.78
CA ASN A 452 9.59 -20.08 39.60
C ASN A 452 9.53 -21.42 38.84
N LYS A 453 10.70 -21.81 38.31
CA LYS A 453 10.89 -23.04 37.52
C LYS A 453 10.41 -24.32 38.23
N LYS A 454 10.61 -24.46 39.54
CA LYS A 454 10.19 -25.66 40.29
C LYS A 454 8.67 -25.71 40.43
N ILE A 455 8.01 -24.60 40.77
CA ILE A 455 6.53 -24.54 40.87
C ILE A 455 5.91 -24.80 39.50
N LEU A 456 6.47 -24.20 38.45
CA LEU A 456 6.06 -24.41 37.07
C LEU A 456 6.16 -25.89 36.65
N LEU A 457 7.30 -26.55 36.88
CA LEU A 457 7.51 -27.94 36.50
C LEU A 457 6.48 -28.87 37.17
N ILE A 458 6.23 -28.68 38.47
CA ILE A 458 5.18 -29.39 39.22
C ILE A 458 3.81 -29.20 38.55
N GLY A 459 3.52 -27.99 38.04
CA GLY A 459 2.27 -27.70 37.32
C GLY A 459 2.13 -28.45 36.00
N LEU A 460 3.22 -28.57 35.24
CA LEU A 460 3.27 -29.32 33.97
C LEU A 460 3.18 -30.83 34.20
N GLU A 461 3.97 -31.37 35.13
CA GLU A 461 3.88 -32.78 35.56
C GLU A 461 2.48 -33.14 36.04
N LEU A 462 1.82 -32.28 36.83
CA LEU A 462 0.43 -32.45 37.25
C LEU A 462 -0.54 -32.52 36.06
N PHE A 463 -0.35 -31.67 35.05
CA PHE A 463 -1.18 -31.62 33.85
C PHE A 463 -1.02 -32.88 32.99
N GLU A 464 0.21 -33.27 32.68
CA GLU A 464 0.52 -34.45 31.85
C GLU A 464 0.11 -35.75 32.55
N SER A 465 0.47 -35.88 33.83
CA SER A 465 0.05 -37.00 34.70
C SER A 465 -1.48 -37.15 34.70
N TYR A 466 -2.23 -36.05 34.93
CA TYR A 466 -3.69 -36.05 34.84
C TYR A 466 -4.19 -36.48 33.45
N TRP A 467 -3.70 -35.84 32.38
CA TRP A 467 -4.23 -36.04 31.03
C TRP A 467 -4.02 -37.48 30.56
N VAL A 468 -2.83 -38.04 30.77
CA VAL A 468 -2.51 -39.43 30.40
C VAL A 468 -3.23 -40.43 31.30
N ALA A 469 -3.28 -40.20 32.62
CA ALA A 469 -4.00 -41.10 33.55
C ALA A 469 -5.50 -41.15 33.26
N ASN A 470 -6.13 -40.00 32.98
CA ASN A 470 -7.53 -39.92 32.59
C ASN A 470 -7.80 -40.59 31.22
N THR A 471 -6.92 -40.40 30.25
CA THR A 471 -7.04 -41.00 28.91
C THR A 471 -6.87 -42.53 28.94
N MET A 472 -5.83 -43.03 29.62
CA MET A 472 -5.62 -44.47 29.75
C MET A 472 -6.73 -45.14 30.55
N THR A 473 -7.23 -44.51 31.63
CA THR A 473 -8.40 -45.00 32.37
C THR A 473 -9.65 -45.04 31.51
N SER A 474 -9.91 -44.01 30.72
CA SER A 474 -11.08 -43.96 29.84
C SER A 474 -11.03 -45.05 28.76
N THR A 475 -9.85 -45.32 28.23
CA THR A 475 -9.60 -46.45 27.32
C THR A 475 -9.85 -47.79 28.02
N LEU A 476 -9.20 -48.05 29.15
CA LEU A 476 -9.33 -49.31 29.89
C LEU A 476 -10.77 -49.60 30.33
N LYS A 477 -11.55 -48.57 30.70
CA LYS A 477 -12.98 -48.71 30.99
C LYS A 477 -13.80 -49.22 29.81
N GLY A 478 -13.49 -48.77 28.60
CA GLY A 478 -14.12 -49.27 27.38
C GLY A 478 -13.71 -50.71 27.03
N LEU A 479 -12.49 -51.11 27.42
CA LEU A 479 -11.99 -52.47 27.18
C LEU A 479 -12.52 -53.50 28.19
N PHE A 480 -12.63 -53.14 29.47
CA PHE A 480 -13.11 -54.06 30.50
C PHE A 480 -14.64 -54.11 30.57
N GLY A 481 -15.33 -52.96 30.48
CA GLY A 481 -16.79 -52.92 30.45
C GLY A 481 -17.50 -53.43 31.72
N ARG A 482 -16.82 -53.38 32.88
CA ARG A 482 -17.33 -53.93 34.15
C ARG A 482 -18.50 -53.12 34.70
N SER A 483 -19.55 -53.78 35.18
CA SER A 483 -20.66 -53.17 35.92
C SER A 483 -20.22 -52.58 37.27
N ARG A 484 -20.78 -51.42 37.60
CA ARG A 484 -20.65 -50.75 38.90
C ARG A 484 -21.55 -51.40 39.96
N PRO A 485 -21.20 -51.28 41.25
CA PRO A 485 -21.99 -51.87 42.34
C PRO A 485 -23.36 -51.20 42.61
N TYR A 486 -23.73 -50.12 41.91
CA TYR A 486 -25.12 -49.64 41.83
C TYR A 486 -25.92 -50.21 40.65
N ALA A 487 -25.25 -50.72 39.62
CA ALA A 487 -25.87 -51.23 38.40
C ALA A 487 -26.06 -52.75 38.45
N SER A 488 -25.18 -53.45 39.18
CA SER A 488 -25.24 -54.91 39.36
C SER A 488 -24.88 -55.30 40.80
N GLU A 489 -25.56 -56.33 41.32
CA GLU A 489 -25.19 -57.02 42.56
C GLU A 489 -23.93 -57.90 42.36
N ASP A 490 -23.66 -58.32 41.13
CA ASP A 490 -22.53 -59.18 40.83
C ASP A 490 -21.29 -58.39 40.43
N ASN A 491 -20.15 -58.80 40.98
CA ASN A 491 -18.84 -58.20 40.72
C ASN A 491 -18.10 -58.86 39.55
N PHE A 492 -18.62 -59.98 39.02
CA PHE A 492 -18.17 -60.66 37.80
C PHE A 492 -18.93 -60.25 36.52
N ASP A 493 -19.71 -59.17 36.57
CA ASP A 493 -20.56 -58.70 35.47
C ASP A 493 -19.80 -57.72 34.54
N PHE A 494 -19.63 -58.08 33.26
CA PHE A 494 -18.80 -57.40 32.25
C PHE A 494 -19.44 -57.40 30.84
N TYR A 495 -19.31 -56.30 30.09
CA TYR A 495 -19.90 -56.10 28.76
C TYR A 495 -18.84 -55.60 27.75
N TRP A 496 -18.58 -56.33 26.67
CA TRP A 496 -17.53 -55.96 25.70
C TRP A 496 -18.04 -55.33 24.39
N THR A 497 -19.32 -55.53 24.05
CA THR A 497 -19.93 -55.07 22.79
C THR A 497 -21.09 -54.10 23.01
N ASP A 498 -21.88 -54.29 24.07
CA ASP A 498 -23.19 -53.66 24.25
C ASP A 498 -23.32 -52.97 25.63
N TYR A 499 -22.59 -51.87 25.84
CA TYR A 499 -22.62 -51.09 27.09
C TYR A 499 -23.53 -49.85 27.03
N GLU A 500 -24.76 -49.96 27.54
CA GLU A 500 -25.69 -48.82 27.64
C GLU A 500 -25.36 -47.87 28.81
N GLY A 501 -24.43 -46.94 28.54
CA GLY A 501 -24.22 -45.74 29.37
C GLY A 501 -23.08 -45.84 30.39
N SER A 502 -23.32 -45.30 31.60
CA SER A 502 -22.27 -45.09 32.61
C SER A 502 -22.11 -46.25 33.60
N GLY A 503 -23.08 -47.17 33.66
CA GLY A 503 -23.13 -48.28 34.61
C GLY A 503 -22.05 -49.34 34.38
N GLN A 504 -21.75 -49.64 33.13
CA GLN A 504 -20.84 -50.71 32.68
C GLN A 504 -19.41 -50.18 32.45
N ARG A 505 -18.97 -49.19 33.24
CA ARG A 505 -17.65 -48.53 33.11
C ARG A 505 -16.95 -48.35 34.46
N ALA A 506 -16.93 -49.43 35.25
CA ALA A 506 -16.40 -49.45 36.62
C ALA A 506 -14.87 -49.61 36.69
N LEU A 507 -14.30 -50.59 35.99
CA LEU A 507 -12.87 -50.94 36.08
C LEU A 507 -12.04 -50.20 35.00
N PRO A 508 -10.95 -49.48 35.33
CA PRO A 508 -10.53 -48.98 36.65
C PRO A 508 -11.27 -47.70 37.07
N SER A 509 -11.20 -47.36 38.36
CA SER A 509 -11.86 -46.16 38.90
C SER A 509 -11.12 -44.88 38.51
N GLY A 510 -11.71 -44.11 37.59
CA GLY A 510 -11.15 -42.84 37.12
C GLY A 510 -10.93 -41.79 38.22
N HIS A 511 -11.78 -41.72 39.25
CA HIS A 511 -11.56 -40.77 40.34
C HIS A 511 -10.35 -41.16 41.20
N ALA A 512 -10.21 -42.45 41.53
CA ALA A 512 -9.02 -42.93 42.23
C ALA A 512 -7.75 -42.76 41.39
N THR A 513 -7.85 -42.97 40.08
CA THR A 513 -6.72 -42.82 39.14
C THR A 513 -6.23 -41.37 39.08
N VAL A 514 -7.13 -40.40 38.88
CA VAL A 514 -6.79 -38.97 38.88
C VAL A 514 -6.25 -38.52 40.24
N ALA A 515 -6.91 -38.91 41.33
CA ALA A 515 -6.47 -38.53 42.67
C ALA A 515 -5.06 -39.06 43.00
N PHE A 516 -4.78 -40.34 42.72
CA PHE A 516 -3.43 -40.90 42.95
C PHE A 516 -2.39 -40.33 41.97
N SER A 517 -2.76 -39.98 40.74
CA SER A 517 -1.82 -39.36 39.79
C SER A 517 -1.37 -37.97 40.23
N MET A 518 -2.30 -37.16 40.77
CA MET A 518 -1.99 -35.86 41.38
C MET A 518 -1.20 -36.00 42.69
N SER A 519 -1.67 -36.85 43.62
CA SER A 519 -0.99 -37.07 44.90
C SER A 519 0.44 -37.56 44.72
N SER A 520 0.71 -38.38 43.72
CA SER A 520 2.05 -38.93 43.48
C SER A 520 3.03 -37.89 42.93
N VAL A 521 2.58 -36.98 42.07
CA VAL A 521 3.40 -35.83 41.63
C VAL A 521 3.74 -34.94 42.83
N LEU A 522 2.73 -34.50 43.59
CA LEU A 522 2.92 -33.64 44.76
C LEU A 522 3.80 -34.28 45.84
N ALA A 523 3.61 -35.58 46.12
CA ALA A 523 4.38 -36.34 47.09
C ALA A 523 5.83 -36.62 46.66
N ALA A 524 6.16 -36.55 45.35
CA ALA A 524 7.52 -36.75 44.87
C ALA A 524 8.39 -35.49 44.99
N HIS A 525 7.80 -34.29 45.08
CA HIS A 525 8.51 -33.01 45.22
C HIS A 525 8.81 -32.57 46.65
N VAL A 526 8.46 -33.41 47.63
CA VAL A 526 8.76 -33.27 49.06
C VAL A 526 9.52 -34.48 49.58
N ASP A 527 10.53 -34.27 50.42
CA ASP A 527 11.30 -35.36 51.01
C ASP A 527 10.56 -36.00 52.20
N GLU A 528 9.94 -35.16 53.03
CA GLU A 528 9.35 -35.53 54.31
C GLU A 528 8.13 -36.46 54.21
N TRP A 529 8.14 -37.53 55.02
CA TRP A 529 7.11 -38.57 55.01
C TRP A 529 5.71 -38.05 55.40
N TYR A 530 5.64 -37.04 56.26
CA TYR A 530 4.37 -36.46 56.71
C TYR A 530 3.72 -35.58 55.65
N TRP A 531 4.50 -34.88 54.81
CA TRP A 531 3.96 -34.20 53.63
C TRP A 531 3.49 -35.18 52.56
N LYS A 532 4.21 -36.30 52.36
CA LYS A 532 3.76 -37.41 51.51
C LYS A 532 2.41 -37.97 51.98
N ALA A 533 2.26 -38.22 53.28
CA ALA A 533 0.99 -38.66 53.88
C ALA A 533 -0.12 -37.60 53.69
N ALA A 534 0.17 -36.31 53.86
CA ALA A 534 -0.78 -35.23 53.63
C ALA A 534 -1.28 -35.20 52.17
N PHE A 535 -0.40 -35.36 51.17
CA PHE A 535 -0.79 -35.37 49.76
C PHE A 535 -1.57 -36.62 49.35
N PHE A 536 -1.32 -37.80 49.95
CA PHE A 536 -2.12 -39.01 49.68
C PHE A 536 -3.45 -39.06 50.46
N THR A 537 -3.59 -38.30 51.55
CA THR A 537 -4.85 -38.23 52.33
C THR A 537 -6.10 -37.94 51.48
N PRO A 538 -6.15 -36.90 50.63
CA PRO A 538 -7.32 -36.65 49.79
C PRO A 538 -7.60 -37.78 48.78
N ALA A 539 -6.59 -38.49 48.29
CA ALA A 539 -6.79 -39.64 47.40
C ALA A 539 -7.35 -40.88 48.14
N VAL A 540 -6.98 -41.09 49.40
CA VAL A 540 -7.61 -42.10 50.27
C VAL A 540 -9.06 -41.72 50.57
N LEU A 541 -9.38 -40.43 50.75
CA LEU A 541 -10.76 -39.94 50.84
C LEU A 541 -11.52 -40.18 49.52
N THR A 542 -10.90 -39.98 48.34
CA THR A 542 -11.50 -40.31 47.04
C THR A 542 -11.87 -41.80 46.94
N VAL A 543 -10.96 -42.70 47.31
CA VAL A 543 -11.22 -44.16 47.31
C VAL A 543 -12.37 -44.50 48.25
N SER A 544 -12.34 -43.96 49.47
CA SER A 544 -13.38 -44.17 50.49
C SER A 544 -14.74 -43.68 50.00
N GLN A 545 -14.80 -42.48 49.42
CA GLN A 545 -16.04 -41.91 48.90
C GLN A 545 -16.60 -42.69 47.72
N ARG A 546 -15.76 -43.21 46.80
CA ARG A 546 -16.22 -44.04 45.67
C ARG A 546 -16.88 -45.36 46.11
N ILE A 547 -16.51 -45.88 47.30
CA ILE A 547 -17.10 -47.08 47.91
C ILE A 547 -18.37 -46.72 48.69
N ILE A 548 -18.34 -45.66 49.51
CA ILE A 548 -19.50 -45.14 50.27
C ILE A 548 -20.65 -44.71 49.33
N SER A 549 -20.32 -44.11 48.18
CA SER A 549 -21.26 -43.73 47.12
C SER A 549 -21.68 -44.89 46.20
N ASN A 550 -21.35 -46.14 46.56
CA ASN A 550 -21.67 -47.36 45.80
C ASN A 550 -21.31 -47.27 44.29
N SER A 551 -20.27 -46.49 43.96
CA SER A 551 -19.98 -46.06 42.59
C SER A 551 -18.89 -46.90 41.91
N HIS A 552 -18.02 -47.53 42.69
CA HIS A 552 -16.96 -48.43 42.21
C HIS A 552 -16.70 -49.53 43.24
N TRP A 553 -16.24 -50.69 42.76
CA TRP A 553 -15.73 -51.76 43.62
C TRP A 553 -14.35 -51.39 44.19
N ILE A 554 -13.93 -52.03 45.29
CA ILE A 554 -12.60 -51.78 45.90
C ILE A 554 -11.46 -52.24 45.00
N SER A 555 -11.66 -53.31 44.23
CA SER A 555 -10.72 -53.70 43.17
C SER A 555 -10.60 -52.66 42.05
N ASP A 556 -11.69 -51.99 41.65
CA ASP A 556 -11.63 -50.90 40.66
C ASP A 556 -10.84 -49.70 41.18
N THR A 557 -11.02 -49.34 42.45
CA THR A 557 -10.36 -48.19 43.07
C THR A 557 -8.90 -48.46 43.38
N PHE A 558 -8.54 -49.67 43.81
CA PHE A 558 -7.14 -50.09 43.97
C PHE A 558 -6.40 -50.14 42.62
N PHE A 559 -6.97 -50.78 41.60
CA PHE A 559 -6.31 -50.85 40.29
C PHE A 559 -6.18 -49.46 39.64
N GLY A 560 -7.19 -48.60 39.79
CA GLY A 560 -7.10 -47.20 39.39
C GLY A 560 -6.03 -46.42 40.17
N ALA A 561 -5.96 -46.59 41.49
CA ALA A 561 -4.94 -45.97 42.34
C ALA A 561 -3.52 -46.38 41.93
N ALA A 562 -3.29 -47.66 41.63
CA ALA A 562 -2.00 -48.17 41.14
C ALA A 562 -1.61 -47.58 39.77
N ILE A 563 -2.57 -47.45 38.84
CA ILE A 563 -2.36 -46.78 37.54
C ILE A 563 -2.00 -45.30 37.77
N GLY A 564 -2.74 -44.59 38.61
CA GLY A 564 -2.47 -43.19 38.94
C GLY A 564 -1.08 -43.00 39.54
N TYR A 565 -0.72 -43.85 40.50
CA TYR A 565 0.59 -43.84 41.14
C TYR A 565 1.74 -44.07 40.15
N PHE A 566 1.63 -45.09 39.29
CA PHE A 566 2.64 -45.38 38.27
C PHE A 566 2.81 -44.22 37.28
N ILE A 567 1.71 -43.59 36.83
CA ILE A 567 1.79 -42.47 35.89
C ILE A 567 2.38 -41.22 36.55
N GLY A 568 1.92 -40.85 37.76
CA GLY A 568 2.44 -39.68 38.46
C GLY A 568 3.91 -39.82 38.83
N THR A 569 4.35 -41.00 39.27
CA THR A 569 5.78 -41.27 39.52
C THR A 569 6.60 -41.37 38.23
N TYR A 570 6.05 -41.90 37.13
CA TYR A 570 6.72 -41.92 35.84
C TYR A 570 7.05 -40.51 35.35
N PHE A 571 6.11 -39.57 35.34
CA PHE A 571 6.35 -38.21 34.84
C PHE A 571 7.43 -37.48 35.66
N VAL A 572 7.34 -37.49 36.99
CA VAL A 572 8.39 -36.90 37.85
C VAL A 572 9.75 -37.58 37.63
N ASN A 573 9.78 -38.90 37.46
CA ASN A 573 11.04 -39.61 37.15
C ASN A 573 11.59 -39.27 35.75
N ARG A 574 10.71 -39.09 34.75
CA ARG A 574 11.03 -38.73 33.37
C ARG A 574 11.54 -37.29 33.26
N HIS A 575 11.14 -36.43 34.19
CA HIS A 575 11.56 -35.03 34.32
C HIS A 575 12.60 -34.79 35.43
N LYS A 576 13.18 -35.84 36.04
CA LYS A 576 14.40 -35.69 36.87
C LYS A 576 15.55 -35.19 36.00
N GLY A 577 16.26 -34.17 36.47
CA GLY A 577 17.25 -33.43 35.69
C GLY A 577 16.65 -32.29 34.85
N ALA A 578 15.33 -32.24 34.67
CA ALA A 578 14.65 -31.17 33.93
C ALA A 578 14.55 -29.84 34.73
N LEU A 579 15.34 -29.65 35.79
CA LEU A 579 15.63 -28.35 36.40
C LEU A 579 17.06 -27.89 36.12
N ASP A 580 17.95 -28.81 35.75
CA ASP A 580 19.31 -28.55 35.30
C ASP A 580 19.32 -28.20 33.80
N ASP A 581 18.45 -28.86 33.00
CA ASP A 581 17.96 -28.32 31.74
C ASP A 581 17.20 -27.01 32.04
N THR A 582 17.68 -25.86 31.57
CA THR A 582 17.08 -24.58 31.98
C THR A 582 15.80 -24.27 31.21
N TRP A 583 14.67 -24.78 31.70
CA TRP A 583 13.34 -24.25 31.34
C TRP A 583 13.23 -22.79 31.79
N VAL A 584 12.72 -21.95 30.90
CA VAL A 584 12.65 -20.49 31.06
C VAL A 584 11.36 -20.06 30.35
N ILE A 585 10.28 -19.80 31.09
CA ILE A 585 9.02 -19.28 30.49
C ILE A 585 8.91 -17.79 30.73
N GLY A 586 8.93 -17.04 29.64
CA GLY A 586 8.65 -15.61 29.62
C GLY A 586 7.33 -15.32 28.89
N VAL A 587 6.83 -14.10 29.08
CA VAL A 587 5.91 -13.48 28.14
C VAL A 587 6.73 -12.48 27.34
N ASP A 588 6.73 -12.60 26.02
CA ASP A 588 7.54 -11.71 25.17
C ASP A 588 6.95 -10.28 25.11
N PRO A 589 7.68 -9.29 24.58
CA PRO A 589 7.19 -7.92 24.44
C PRO A 589 5.94 -7.75 23.55
N MET A 590 5.47 -8.81 22.89
CA MET A 590 4.24 -8.86 22.09
C MET A 590 3.09 -9.58 22.82
N GLY A 591 3.28 -9.98 24.08
CA GLY A 591 2.27 -10.65 24.91
C GLY A 591 2.16 -12.17 24.69
N ARG A 592 3.13 -12.81 24.02
CA ARG A 592 3.11 -14.25 23.71
C ARG A 592 3.85 -15.05 24.78
N LEU A 593 3.24 -16.14 25.24
CA LEU A 593 3.84 -17.06 26.21
C LEU A 593 4.86 -17.98 25.53
N ASN A 594 6.16 -17.73 25.74
CA ASN A 594 7.24 -18.48 25.11
C ASN A 594 7.92 -19.37 26.15
N ILE A 595 7.96 -20.68 25.90
CA ILE A 595 8.61 -21.66 26.78
C ILE A 595 9.94 -22.07 26.16
N VAL A 596 11.01 -21.60 26.76
CA VAL A 596 12.37 -21.88 26.32
C VAL A 596 12.89 -23.09 27.07
N TYR A 597 13.48 -24.05 26.36
CA TYR A 597 14.07 -25.25 26.92
C TYR A 597 15.49 -25.40 26.37
N ASN A 598 16.46 -25.18 27.26
CA ASN A 598 17.87 -25.31 26.95
C ASN A 598 18.31 -26.77 27.09
N LEU A 599 18.81 -27.35 26.00
CA LEU A 599 19.47 -28.65 25.97
C LEU A 599 20.96 -28.45 26.26
N ASN A 600 21.46 -29.07 27.33
CA ASN A 600 22.90 -29.29 27.57
C ASN A 600 23.28 -30.74 27.22
#